data_AF-A0A3D3NTL3-F1
#
_entry.id   AF-A0A3D3NTL3-F1
#
_cell.length_a   1.000
_cell.length_b   1.000
_cell.length_c   1.000
_cell.angle_alpha   90.00
_cell.angle_beta   90.00
_cell.angle_gamma   90.00
#
_symmetry.space_group_name_H-M   'P 1'
#
loop_
_entity.id
_entity.type
_entity.pdbx_description
1 polymer ?
#
loop_
_entity_poly.entity_id
_entity_poly.type
_entity_poly.pdbx_seq_one_letter_code
_entity_poly.pdbx_strand_id
1 'polypeptide(L)'
;GGMGGVTFKPIMMFGMELKDARKIAVVMDVSRSMTRYLPIVAKELDKVAFGSPLVLYFGCGLQKPPRDMDDKVRKAQGDEFARFWQHWQGKASLRMTAEERKKLVYDPNTPMPLEAIYAQMVKRPNTYFIDFNGITYTSPALMCKEVMEADTIYWFADFQDRVDEAHMEEVFKKLKSRKQKLYIHASIRGRSFEQVRDKLVLPLGGEVIETKAE
;
A
#
# COMPACT_ATOMS: atom_id res chain seq x y z
N GLY A 1 -0.35 -37.05 24.70
CA GLY A 1 1.07 -36.64 24.59
C GLY A 1 1.25 -35.79 23.36
N GLY A 2 1.67 -34.54 23.55
CA GLY A 2 2.32 -33.65 22.57
C GLY A 2 1.70 -33.48 21.19
N MET A 3 0.69 -32.60 21.05
CA MET A 3 0.54 -31.87 19.78
C MET A 3 1.70 -30.88 19.71
N GLY A 4 2.65 -31.13 18.81
CA GLY A 4 3.75 -30.21 18.53
C GLY A 4 3.17 -28.87 18.10
N GLY A 5 3.18 -27.90 19.02
CA GLY A 5 2.77 -26.54 18.75
C GLY A 5 3.69 -25.97 17.68
N VAL A 6 3.13 -25.67 16.51
CA VAL A 6 3.81 -24.87 15.50
C VAL A 6 4.19 -23.56 16.19
N THR A 7 5.46 -23.41 16.51
CA THR A 7 5.99 -22.18 17.10
C THR A 7 6.03 -21.16 15.96
N PHE A 8 4.95 -20.40 15.82
CA PHE A 8 4.93 -19.28 14.88
C PHE A 8 6.02 -18.30 15.31
N LYS A 9 7.00 -18.08 14.43
CA LYS A 9 7.94 -16.98 14.62
C LYS A 9 7.14 -15.68 14.49
N PRO A 10 7.19 -14.76 15.48
CA PRO A 10 6.53 -13.48 15.37
C PRO A 10 6.98 -12.75 14.11
N ILE A 11 6.04 -12.16 13.37
CA ILE A 11 6.38 -11.28 12.25
C ILE A 11 6.80 -9.94 12.83
N MET A 12 8.03 -9.55 12.54
CA MET A 12 8.60 -8.27 12.96
C MET A 12 8.67 -7.32 11.78
N MET A 13 8.15 -6.10 11.89
CA MET A 13 8.33 -5.06 10.87
C MET A 13 9.04 -3.87 11.52
N PHE A 14 10.23 -3.52 11.03
CA PHE A 14 11.06 -2.43 11.58
C PHE A 14 11.31 -2.59 13.09
N GLY A 15 11.60 -3.82 13.52
CA GLY A 15 11.88 -4.15 14.92
C GLY A 15 10.66 -4.21 15.84
N MET A 16 9.45 -3.99 15.31
CA MET A 16 8.20 -4.05 16.06
C MET A 16 7.44 -5.33 15.73
N GLU A 17 6.96 -6.02 16.77
CA GLU A 17 6.16 -7.23 16.60
C GLU A 17 4.74 -6.90 16.11
N LEU A 18 4.32 -7.57 15.04
CA LEU A 18 2.93 -7.58 14.60
C LEU A 18 2.19 -8.70 15.35
N LYS A 19 1.50 -8.33 16.43
CA LYS A 19 0.83 -9.26 17.35
C LYS A 19 -0.08 -10.23 16.61
N ASP A 20 0.12 -11.52 16.85
CA ASP A 20 -0.60 -12.66 16.25
C ASP A 20 -0.65 -12.65 14.70
N ALA A 21 0.27 -11.96 14.03
CA ALA A 21 0.32 -11.93 12.58
C ALA A 21 0.93 -13.23 12.04
N ARG A 22 0.24 -13.90 11.11
CA ARG A 22 0.73 -15.13 10.45
C ARG A 22 0.93 -14.94 8.97
N LYS A 23 0.11 -14.09 8.34
CA LYS A 23 0.22 -13.73 6.93
C LYS A 23 0.10 -12.21 6.80
N ILE A 24 1.15 -11.58 6.30
CA ILE A 24 1.21 -10.14 6.11
C ILE A 24 1.07 -9.78 4.63
N ALA A 25 0.39 -8.68 4.34
CA ALA A 25 0.48 -7.94 3.08
C ALA A 25 0.82 -6.48 3.37
N VAL A 26 1.53 -5.83 2.44
CA VAL A 26 1.84 -4.39 2.53
C VAL A 26 1.06 -3.62 1.49
N VAL A 27 0.43 -2.52 1.91
CA VAL A 27 -0.07 -1.47 1.03
C VAL A 27 0.84 -0.26 1.24
N MET A 28 1.42 0.25 0.15
CA MET A 28 2.38 1.34 0.25
C MET A 28 2.01 2.50 -0.66
N ASP A 29 1.98 3.69 -0.05
CA ASP A 29 1.97 4.93 -0.80
C ASP A 29 3.29 5.08 -1.59
N VAL A 30 3.18 5.26 -2.90
CA VAL A 30 4.28 5.57 -3.83
C VAL A 30 4.09 6.95 -4.45
N SER A 31 3.45 7.87 -3.73
CA SER A 31 3.53 9.29 -4.03
C SER A 31 5.01 9.75 -3.99
N ARG A 32 5.33 10.85 -4.66
CA ARG A 32 6.73 11.29 -4.86
C ARG A 32 7.50 11.50 -3.55
N SER A 33 6.82 11.87 -2.47
CA SER A 33 7.39 11.99 -1.12
C SER A 33 7.70 10.63 -0.48
N MET A 34 7.00 9.57 -0.91
CA MET A 34 6.97 8.27 -0.29
C MET A 34 7.79 7.19 -1.03
N THR A 35 7.96 7.30 -2.35
CA THR A 35 8.68 6.30 -3.17
C THR A 35 10.09 6.01 -2.69
N ARG A 36 10.77 6.98 -2.06
CA ARG A 36 12.12 6.78 -1.49
C ARG A 36 12.18 5.69 -0.41
N TYR A 37 11.07 5.42 0.28
CA TYR A 37 10.98 4.40 1.32
C TYR A 37 10.68 3.00 0.75
N LEU A 38 10.29 2.89 -0.52
CA LEU A 38 9.85 1.63 -1.11
C LEU A 38 10.92 0.53 -1.04
N PRO A 39 12.22 0.82 -1.30
CA PRO A 39 13.26 -0.21 -1.21
C PRO A 39 13.39 -0.80 0.20
N ILE A 40 13.34 0.02 1.24
CA ILE A 40 13.51 -0.44 2.63
C ILE A 40 12.27 -1.19 3.12
N VAL A 41 11.06 -0.72 2.78
CA VAL A 41 9.81 -1.40 3.11
C VAL A 41 9.73 -2.77 2.41
N ALA A 42 10.06 -2.85 1.12
CA ALA A 42 10.08 -4.11 0.39
C ALA A 42 11.11 -5.09 0.97
N LYS A 43 12.31 -4.60 1.31
CA LYS A 43 13.37 -5.41 1.91
C LYS A 43 12.96 -5.96 3.28
N GLU A 44 12.34 -5.12 4.13
CA GLU A 44 11.87 -5.55 5.44
C GLU A 44 10.74 -6.58 5.32
N LEU A 45 9.79 -6.36 4.40
CA LEU A 45 8.75 -7.34 4.09
C LEU A 45 9.35 -8.68 3.65
N ASP A 46 10.32 -8.66 2.73
CA ASP A 46 10.92 -9.88 2.20
C ASP A 46 11.77 -10.64 3.23
N LYS A 47 12.33 -9.94 4.21
CA LYS A 47 13.04 -10.54 5.34
C LYS A 47 12.12 -11.34 6.26
N VAL A 48 10.87 -10.89 6.44
CA VAL A 48 9.96 -11.49 7.43
C VAL A 48 8.87 -12.37 6.81
N ALA A 49 8.52 -12.11 5.55
CA ALA A 49 7.53 -12.86 4.80
C ALA A 49 7.82 -12.77 3.30
N PHE A 50 8.87 -13.47 2.85
CA PHE A 50 9.25 -13.50 1.45
C PHE A 50 8.08 -13.90 0.53
N GLY A 51 7.87 -13.11 -0.53
CA GLY A 51 6.78 -13.35 -1.48
C GLY A 51 5.40 -12.89 -0.98
N SER A 52 5.29 -12.25 0.19
CA SER A 52 4.05 -11.61 0.62
C SER A 52 3.61 -10.50 -0.37
N PRO A 53 2.30 -10.28 -0.51
CA PRO A 53 1.78 -9.23 -1.39
C PRO A 53 2.29 -7.84 -1.00
N LEU A 54 2.74 -7.09 -2.00
CA LEU A 54 3.04 -5.67 -1.91
C LEU A 54 2.19 -4.94 -2.95
N VAL A 55 1.27 -4.09 -2.50
CA VAL A 55 0.38 -3.31 -3.37
C VAL A 55 0.82 -1.85 -3.33
N LEU A 56 1.27 -1.35 -4.47
CA LEU A 56 1.66 0.03 -4.68
C LEU A 56 0.43 0.86 -5.03
N TYR A 57 0.22 1.95 -4.30
CA TYR A 57 -0.88 2.88 -4.54
C TYR A 57 -0.35 4.32 -4.44
N PHE A 58 -0.94 5.27 -5.18
CA PHE A 58 -0.48 6.67 -5.14
C PHE A 58 -1.42 7.52 -4.27
N GLY A 59 -0.93 7.96 -3.13
CA GLY A 59 -1.67 8.67 -2.09
C GLY A 59 -2.11 7.76 -0.94
N CYS A 60 -2.82 8.34 0.01
CA CYS A 60 -3.23 7.67 1.25
C CYS A 60 -4.64 8.01 1.74
N GLY A 61 -5.45 8.72 0.95
CA GLY A 61 -6.78 9.12 1.41
C GLY A 61 -7.80 7.98 1.34
N LEU A 62 -8.92 8.18 2.02
CA LEU A 62 -10.04 7.23 2.13
C LEU A 62 -11.37 7.93 1.83
N GLN A 63 -11.43 8.63 0.71
CA GLN A 63 -12.70 9.07 0.13
C GLN A 63 -13.35 7.92 -0.63
N LYS A 64 -14.67 7.97 -0.78
CA LYS A 64 -15.41 7.00 -1.58
C LYS A 64 -14.97 7.09 -3.06
N PRO A 65 -14.48 6.00 -3.66
CA PRO A 65 -14.15 5.98 -5.08
C PRO A 65 -15.36 6.31 -5.96
N PRO A 66 -15.16 7.09 -7.05
CA PRO A 66 -16.16 7.19 -8.12
C PRO A 66 -16.50 5.82 -8.71
N ARG A 67 -17.74 5.65 -9.20
CA ARG A 67 -18.21 4.35 -9.73
C ARG A 67 -17.45 3.88 -10.97
N ASP A 68 -16.89 4.80 -11.74
CA ASP A 68 -16.19 4.60 -13.01
C ASP A 68 -14.66 4.64 -12.86
N MET A 69 -14.16 4.69 -11.63
CA MET A 69 -12.72 4.66 -11.34
C MET A 69 -12.11 3.30 -11.73
N ASP A 70 -10.92 3.32 -12.35
CA ASP A 70 -10.19 2.09 -12.67
C ASP A 70 -9.41 1.59 -11.45
N ASP A 71 -10.07 0.82 -10.59
CA ASP A 71 -9.50 0.26 -9.37
C ASP A 71 -8.83 -1.12 -9.57
N LYS A 72 -8.57 -1.51 -10.82
CA LYS A 72 -7.98 -2.82 -11.14
C LYS A 72 -6.56 -2.94 -10.61
N VAL A 73 -6.35 -3.97 -9.80
CA VAL A 73 -5.04 -4.40 -9.33
C VAL A 73 -4.32 -5.18 -10.44
N ARG A 74 -3.12 -4.73 -10.78
CA ARG A 74 -2.27 -5.28 -11.84
C ARG A 74 -0.93 -5.72 -11.28
N LYS A 75 -0.28 -6.70 -11.90
CA LYS A 75 1.10 -7.06 -11.55
C LYS A 75 2.05 -5.91 -11.93
N ALA A 76 3.05 -5.65 -11.11
CA ALA A 76 4.08 -4.64 -11.37
C ALA A 76 5.09 -5.09 -12.45
N GLN A 77 4.59 -5.41 -13.66
CA GLN A 77 5.36 -5.94 -14.79
C GLN A 77 4.79 -5.40 -16.11
N GLY A 78 5.61 -5.40 -17.16
CA GLY A 78 5.22 -4.99 -18.51
C GLY A 78 4.95 -3.50 -18.67
N ASP A 79 4.41 -3.14 -19.84
CA ASP A 79 4.26 -1.75 -20.28
C ASP A 79 3.28 -0.94 -19.43
N GLU A 80 2.25 -1.58 -18.84
CA GLU A 80 1.32 -0.87 -17.97
C GLU A 80 2.02 -0.35 -16.70
N PHE A 81 2.89 -1.18 -16.09
CA PHE A 81 3.68 -0.77 -14.93
C PHE A 81 4.78 0.23 -15.32
N ALA A 82 5.43 0.03 -16.47
CA ALA A 82 6.40 0.98 -17.00
C ALA A 82 5.77 2.37 -17.24
N ARG A 83 4.57 2.42 -17.82
CA ARG A 83 3.77 3.65 -17.99
C ARG A 83 3.47 4.29 -16.64
N PHE A 84 2.88 3.53 -15.71
CA PHE A 84 2.57 4.02 -14.37
C PHE A 84 3.81 4.66 -13.72
N TRP A 85 4.93 3.95 -13.75
CA TRP A 85 6.16 4.41 -13.12
C TRP A 85 6.73 5.66 -13.79
N GLN A 86 6.86 5.63 -15.11
CA GLN A 86 7.41 6.74 -15.90
C GLN A 86 6.67 8.05 -15.68
N HIS A 87 5.33 8.01 -15.61
CA HIS A 87 4.53 9.22 -15.46
C HIS A 87 4.45 9.69 -14.00
N TRP A 88 4.11 8.79 -13.07
CA TRP A 88 3.78 9.18 -11.71
C TRP A 88 5.02 9.38 -10.82
N GLN A 89 6.08 8.60 -11.06
CA GLN A 89 7.40 8.86 -10.47
C GLN A 89 8.20 9.90 -11.26
N GLY A 90 7.77 10.20 -12.49
CA GLY A 90 8.30 11.30 -13.29
C GLY A 90 7.65 12.64 -12.97
N LYS A 91 7.38 13.42 -14.02
CA LYS A 91 6.92 14.83 -13.91
C LYS A 91 5.45 15.04 -14.32
N ALA A 92 4.68 13.98 -14.54
CA ALA A 92 3.28 14.12 -14.94
C ALA A 92 2.49 14.97 -13.93
N SER A 93 1.55 15.78 -14.41
CA SER A 93 0.75 16.63 -13.52
C SER A 93 -0.27 15.78 -12.77
N LEU A 94 -0.34 15.93 -11.45
CA LEU A 94 -1.36 15.27 -10.62
C LEU A 94 -2.77 15.88 -10.80
N ARG A 95 -2.88 16.98 -11.56
CA ARG A 95 -4.15 17.67 -11.86
C ARG A 95 -4.78 17.25 -13.18
N MET A 96 -4.19 16.29 -13.90
CA MET A 96 -4.73 15.79 -15.16
C MET A 96 -6.11 15.16 -14.98
N THR A 97 -7.02 15.37 -15.94
CA THR A 97 -8.34 14.71 -15.94
C THR A 97 -8.22 13.22 -16.24
N ALA A 98 -9.28 12.44 -15.99
CA ALA A 98 -9.27 11.00 -16.28
C ALA A 98 -9.03 10.72 -17.78
N GLU A 99 -9.58 11.54 -18.67
CA GLU A 99 -9.44 11.45 -20.12
C GLU A 99 -8.01 11.74 -20.57
N GLU A 100 -7.35 12.72 -19.96
CA GLU A 100 -5.94 13.03 -20.23
C GLU A 100 -5.02 11.89 -19.77
N ARG A 101 -5.31 11.30 -18.60
CA ARG A 101 -4.56 10.15 -18.08
C ARG A 101 -4.64 8.93 -19.00
N LYS A 102 -5.80 8.68 -19.61
CA LYS A 102 -6.00 7.59 -20.58
C LYS A 102 -5.16 7.74 -21.85
N LYS A 103 -4.70 8.96 -22.17
CA LYS A 103 -3.83 9.23 -23.33
C LYS A 103 -2.34 9.02 -23.04
N LEU A 104 -1.96 8.86 -21.77
CA LEU A 104 -0.58 8.60 -21.41
C LEU A 104 -0.17 7.22 -21.94
N VAL A 105 1.01 7.15 -22.55
CA VAL A 105 1.62 5.92 -23.05
C VAL A 105 3.02 5.79 -22.48
N TYR A 106 3.51 4.56 -22.35
CA TYR A 106 4.91 4.32 -22.02
C TYR A 106 5.78 4.62 -23.25
N ASP A 107 6.83 5.42 -23.07
CA ASP A 107 7.86 5.64 -24.08
C ASP A 107 9.17 4.97 -23.64
N PRO A 108 9.60 3.87 -24.30
CA PRO A 108 10.83 3.17 -23.95
C PRO A 108 12.10 3.98 -24.22
N ASN A 109 12.04 5.06 -25.01
CA ASN A 109 13.19 5.92 -25.29
C ASN A 109 13.40 6.99 -24.21
N THR A 110 12.40 7.22 -23.36
CA THR A 110 12.49 8.18 -22.26
C THR A 110 13.08 7.49 -21.02
N PRO A 111 14.10 8.08 -20.36
CA PRO A 111 14.72 7.51 -19.17
C PRO A 111 13.71 7.19 -18.06
N MET A 112 13.85 6.02 -17.44
CA MET A 112 12.98 5.60 -16.35
C MET A 112 13.31 6.38 -15.06
N PRO A 113 12.36 7.13 -14.47
CA PRO A 113 12.58 7.77 -13.19
C PRO A 113 12.86 6.72 -12.11
N LEU A 114 13.85 6.96 -11.24
CA LEU A 114 14.19 6.03 -10.15
C LEU A 114 14.36 4.57 -10.63
N GLU A 115 15.07 4.38 -11.74
CA GLU A 115 15.20 3.09 -12.45
C GLU A 115 15.60 1.93 -11.54
N ALA A 116 16.50 2.14 -10.58
CA ALA A 116 16.90 1.10 -9.63
C ALA A 116 15.72 0.57 -8.79
N ILE A 117 14.83 1.47 -8.34
CA ILE A 117 13.64 1.10 -7.57
C ILE A 117 12.63 0.41 -8.47
N TYR A 118 12.42 0.93 -9.69
CA TYR A 118 11.59 0.27 -10.70
C TYR A 118 12.03 -1.17 -10.96
N ALA A 119 13.33 -1.37 -11.24
CA ALA A 119 13.91 -2.67 -11.52
C ALA A 119 13.78 -3.63 -10.32
N GLN A 120 13.86 -3.13 -9.08
CA GLN A 120 13.60 -3.91 -7.89
C GLN A 120 12.14 -4.39 -7.85
N MET A 121 11.18 -3.50 -8.12
CA MET A 121 9.75 -3.83 -8.06
C MET A 121 9.32 -4.82 -9.15
N VAL A 122 9.86 -4.68 -10.37
CA VAL A 122 9.59 -5.62 -11.47
C VAL A 122 10.05 -7.04 -11.15
N LYS A 123 11.21 -7.17 -10.48
CA LYS A 123 11.80 -8.46 -10.10
C LYS A 123 11.13 -9.07 -8.87
N ARG A 124 10.57 -8.25 -7.98
CA ARG A 124 10.00 -8.72 -6.73
C ARG A 124 8.67 -9.47 -7.00
N PRO A 125 8.55 -10.75 -6.60
CA PRO A 125 7.32 -11.51 -6.79
C PRO A 125 6.16 -10.89 -5.99
N ASN A 126 4.93 -11.12 -6.46
CA ASN A 126 3.71 -10.66 -5.78
C ASN A 126 3.70 -9.15 -5.47
N THR A 127 4.30 -8.37 -6.36
CA THR A 127 4.20 -6.92 -6.38
C THR A 127 3.10 -6.52 -7.36
N TYR A 128 2.21 -5.65 -6.89
CA TYR A 128 1.05 -5.20 -7.61
C TYR A 128 0.94 -3.69 -7.55
N PHE A 129 0.16 -3.11 -8.46
CA PHE A 129 -0.16 -1.69 -8.43
C PHE A 129 -1.61 -1.46 -8.87
N ILE A 130 -2.15 -0.32 -8.47
CA ILE A 130 -3.36 0.27 -9.05
C ILE A 130 -2.91 1.55 -9.74
N ASP A 131 -3.41 1.81 -10.96
CA ASP A 131 -3.03 3.01 -11.68
C ASP A 131 -3.53 4.28 -10.95
N PHE A 132 -2.95 5.43 -11.29
CA PHE A 132 -3.27 6.68 -10.63
C PHE A 132 -4.71 7.13 -10.92
N ASN A 133 -5.50 7.16 -9.86
CA ASN A 133 -6.88 7.65 -9.87
C ASN A 133 -7.08 8.90 -9.00
N GLY A 134 -5.99 9.48 -8.50
CA GLY A 134 -6.00 10.52 -7.48
C GLY A 134 -5.49 10.01 -6.13
N ILE A 135 -5.15 10.96 -5.26
CA ILE A 135 -4.47 10.70 -3.98
C ILE A 135 -5.42 10.25 -2.85
N THR A 136 -6.73 10.34 -3.07
CA THR A 136 -7.73 10.17 -2.01
C THR A 136 -8.43 8.81 -1.97
N TYR A 137 -8.01 7.82 -2.78
CA TYR A 137 -8.78 6.58 -2.99
C TYR A 137 -7.98 5.29 -2.70
N THR A 138 -7.36 5.17 -1.53
CA THR A 138 -6.51 4.01 -1.17
C THR A 138 -7.30 2.75 -0.83
N SER A 139 -8.60 2.87 -0.58
CA SER A 139 -9.45 1.77 -0.14
C SER A 139 -9.47 0.54 -1.07
N PRO A 140 -9.37 0.64 -2.41
CA PRO A 140 -9.25 -0.55 -3.25
C PRO A 140 -7.96 -1.34 -3.00
N ALA A 141 -6.84 -0.67 -2.69
CA ALA A 141 -5.60 -1.35 -2.33
C ALA A 141 -5.74 -2.15 -1.02
N LEU A 142 -6.40 -1.55 -0.01
CA LEU A 142 -6.65 -2.18 1.29
C LEU A 142 -7.66 -3.34 1.20
N MET A 143 -8.54 -3.34 0.20
CA MET A 143 -9.65 -4.31 0.11
C MET A 143 -9.55 -5.28 -1.06
N CYS A 144 -8.50 -5.21 -1.89
CA CYS A 144 -8.32 -6.08 -3.05
C CYS A 144 -8.18 -7.56 -2.70
N LYS A 145 -8.21 -8.42 -3.73
CA LYS A 145 -8.13 -9.88 -3.55
C LYS A 145 -6.72 -10.33 -3.15
N GLU A 146 -5.70 -9.60 -3.59
CA GLU A 146 -4.28 -9.89 -3.37
C GLU A 146 -3.93 -9.82 -1.88
N VAL A 147 -4.61 -8.97 -1.11
CA VAL A 147 -4.41 -8.85 0.34
C VAL A 147 -5.37 -9.73 1.15
N MET A 148 -6.30 -10.44 0.52
CA MET A 148 -7.41 -11.10 1.22
C MET A 148 -6.96 -12.25 2.12
N GLU A 149 -5.88 -12.94 1.77
CA GLU A 149 -5.34 -14.04 2.57
C GLU A 149 -4.50 -13.57 3.76
N ALA A 150 -4.08 -12.30 3.77
CA ALA A 150 -3.31 -11.75 4.89
C ALA A 150 -4.24 -11.55 6.09
N ASP A 151 -3.85 -12.03 7.27
CA ASP A 151 -4.53 -11.65 8.51
C ASP A 151 -4.05 -10.30 9.04
N THR A 152 -2.95 -9.77 8.50
CA THR A 152 -2.41 -8.46 8.84
C THR A 152 -2.08 -7.66 7.59
N ILE A 153 -2.62 -6.45 7.49
CA ILE A 153 -2.24 -5.47 6.47
C ILE A 153 -1.35 -4.43 7.14
N TYR A 154 -0.21 -4.15 6.53
CA TYR A 154 0.70 -3.10 6.93
C TYR A 154 0.64 -1.96 5.92
N TRP A 155 0.22 -0.78 6.36
CA TRP A 155 0.02 0.37 5.49
C TRP A 155 1.05 1.46 5.77
N PHE A 156 1.93 1.70 4.80
CA PHE A 156 2.99 2.70 4.88
C PHE A 156 2.64 3.95 4.05
N ALA A 157 2.50 5.09 4.70
CA ALA A 157 2.03 6.34 4.08
C ALA A 157 2.46 7.59 4.87
N ASP A 158 2.18 8.79 4.35
CA ASP A 158 2.33 10.06 5.08
C ASP A 158 1.03 10.59 5.73
N PHE A 159 -0.11 9.97 5.43
CA PHE A 159 -1.43 10.29 5.99
C PHE A 159 -1.85 11.77 5.84
N GLN A 160 -1.37 12.45 4.78
CA GLN A 160 -1.75 13.83 4.49
C GLN A 160 -3.08 13.97 3.73
N ASP A 161 -3.54 12.90 3.08
CA ASP A 161 -4.70 12.96 2.20
C ASP A 161 -6.03 12.91 2.94
N ARG A 162 -7.08 13.43 2.30
CA ARG A 162 -8.40 13.51 2.93
C ARG A 162 -9.00 12.12 3.13
N VAL A 163 -9.72 11.97 4.23
CA VAL A 163 -10.52 10.77 4.53
C VAL A 163 -11.97 11.17 4.75
N ASP A 164 -12.88 10.26 4.42
CA ASP A 164 -14.32 10.40 4.66
C ASP A 164 -14.77 9.38 5.71
N GLU A 165 -15.49 9.82 6.74
CA GLU A 165 -15.85 8.95 7.87
C GLU A 165 -16.79 7.82 7.49
N ALA A 166 -17.78 8.11 6.63
CA ALA A 166 -18.72 7.09 6.19
C ALA A 166 -18.01 6.00 5.37
N HIS A 167 -17.07 6.40 4.51
CA HIS A 167 -16.28 5.43 3.75
C HIS A 167 -15.24 4.70 4.61
N MET A 168 -14.61 5.34 5.59
CA MET A 168 -13.75 4.63 6.56
C MET A 168 -14.52 3.55 7.32
N GLU A 169 -15.78 3.78 7.68
CA GLU A 169 -16.64 2.77 8.29
C GLU A 169 -16.93 1.59 7.35
N GLU A 170 -17.08 1.84 6.04
CA GLU A 170 -17.19 0.78 5.03
C GLU A 170 -15.90 -0.07 4.97
N VAL A 171 -14.73 0.58 4.96
CA VAL A 171 -13.42 -0.10 4.99
C VAL A 171 -13.25 -0.90 6.28
N PHE A 172 -13.57 -0.32 7.43
CA PHE A 172 -13.56 -0.98 8.73
C PHE A 172 -14.39 -2.26 8.72
N LYS A 173 -15.67 -2.17 8.32
CA LYS A 173 -16.58 -3.32 8.25
C LYS A 173 -16.00 -4.43 7.37
N LYS A 174 -15.41 -4.05 6.22
CA LYS A 174 -14.82 -5.02 5.30
C LYS A 174 -13.64 -5.76 5.94
N LEU A 175 -12.65 -5.03 6.45
CA LEU A 175 -11.45 -5.61 7.07
C LEU A 175 -11.81 -6.43 8.31
N LYS A 176 -12.74 -5.95 9.14
CA LYS A 176 -13.26 -6.67 10.31
C LYS A 176 -13.93 -7.98 9.91
N SER A 177 -14.78 -7.99 8.86
CA SER A 177 -15.43 -9.22 8.38
C SER A 177 -14.42 -10.28 7.92
N ARG A 178 -13.26 -9.84 7.42
CA ARG A 178 -12.14 -10.68 6.98
C ARG A 178 -11.19 -11.04 8.11
N LYS A 179 -11.43 -10.55 9.33
CA LYS A 179 -10.56 -10.70 10.51
C LYS A 179 -9.14 -10.19 10.24
N GLN A 180 -9.02 -9.11 9.47
CA GLN A 180 -7.74 -8.49 9.13
C GLN A 180 -7.42 -7.36 10.11
N LYS A 181 -6.25 -7.43 10.74
CA LYS A 181 -5.66 -6.33 11.50
C LYS A 181 -5.04 -5.33 10.53
N LEU A 182 -5.11 -4.03 10.84
CA LEU A 182 -4.47 -2.99 10.04
C LEU A 182 -3.43 -2.27 10.90
N TYR A 183 -2.17 -2.35 10.52
CA TYR A 183 -1.09 -1.58 11.11
C TYR A 183 -0.75 -0.41 10.20
N ILE A 184 -0.44 0.75 10.79
CA ILE A 184 0.04 1.90 10.01
C ILE A 184 1.45 2.28 10.41
N HIS A 185 2.27 2.65 9.43
CA HIS A 185 3.55 3.30 9.64
C HIS A 185 3.52 4.63 8.90
N ALA A 186 3.52 5.71 9.68
CA ALA A 186 3.45 7.06 9.17
C ALA A 186 4.87 7.63 9.00
N SER A 187 5.30 7.90 7.77
CA SER A 187 6.60 8.58 7.53
C SER A 187 6.61 9.98 8.16
N ILE A 188 5.44 10.61 8.21
CA ILE A 188 5.09 11.80 8.98
C ILE A 188 3.65 11.63 9.49
N ARG A 189 3.30 12.26 10.61
CA ARG A 189 1.91 12.32 11.09
C ARG A 189 1.13 13.38 10.33
N GLY A 190 0.64 13.04 9.13
CA GLY A 190 -0.20 13.93 8.33
C GLY A 190 -1.55 14.24 8.99
N ARG A 191 -2.31 15.18 8.39
CA ARG A 191 -3.57 15.71 8.97
C ARG A 191 -4.64 14.65 9.26
N SER A 192 -4.61 13.52 8.56
CA SER A 192 -5.61 12.45 8.71
C SER A 192 -5.11 11.28 9.55
N PHE A 193 -3.86 11.36 10.05
CA PHE A 193 -3.23 10.31 10.84
C PHE A 193 -4.05 9.93 12.08
N GLU A 194 -4.40 10.90 12.93
CA GLU A 194 -5.14 10.65 14.18
C GLU A 194 -6.51 10.02 13.90
N GLN A 195 -7.20 10.50 12.87
CA GLN A 195 -8.51 9.99 12.47
C GLN A 195 -8.44 8.55 11.95
N VAL A 196 -7.44 8.23 11.12
CA VAL A 196 -7.19 6.86 10.63
C VAL A 196 -6.79 5.94 11.78
N ARG A 197 -5.92 6.42 12.69
CA ARG A 197 -5.50 5.66 13.87
C ARG A 197 -6.71 5.26 14.72
N ASP A 198 -7.49 6.26 15.14
CA ASP A 198 -8.51 6.06 16.17
C ASP A 198 -9.77 5.39 15.63
N LYS A 199 -10.14 5.66 14.36
CA LYS A 199 -11.38 5.15 13.78
C LYS A 199 -11.21 3.87 12.96
N LEU A 200 -10.00 3.56 12.50
CA LEU A 200 -9.77 2.40 11.64
C LEU A 200 -8.76 1.41 12.24
N VAL A 201 -7.57 1.87 12.61
CA VAL A 201 -6.45 1.00 13.03
C VAL A 201 -6.70 0.34 14.38
N LEU A 202 -6.91 1.13 15.44
CA LEU A 202 -7.09 0.61 16.79
C LEU A 202 -8.34 -0.29 16.90
N PRO A 203 -9.50 0.06 16.31
CA PRO A 203 -10.67 -0.82 16.32
C PRO A 203 -10.51 -2.14 15.57
N LEU A 204 -9.56 -2.22 14.62
CA LEU A 204 -9.21 -3.47 13.93
C LEU A 204 -8.18 -4.31 14.70
N GLY A 205 -7.75 -3.87 15.88
CA GLY A 205 -6.76 -4.55 16.70
C GLY A 205 -5.34 -4.48 16.13
N GLY A 206 -5.06 -3.51 15.27
CA GLY A 206 -3.70 -3.17 14.84
C GLY A 206 -3.11 -2.01 15.65
N GLU A 207 -1.91 -1.58 15.27
CA GLU A 207 -1.16 -0.56 16.00
C GLU A 207 -0.47 0.42 15.04
N VAL A 208 0.02 1.53 15.61
CA VAL A 208 0.91 2.46 14.91
C VAL A 208 2.35 2.05 15.12
N ILE A 209 3.11 2.00 14.04
CA ILE A 209 4.56 1.87 14.06
C ILE A 209 5.17 3.27 14.05
N GLU A 210 5.86 3.61 15.13
CA GLU A 210 6.46 4.94 15.36
C GLU A 210 7.97 4.97 15.10
N THR A 211 8.59 3.83 14.78
CA THR A 211 10.02 3.77 14.44
C THR A 211 10.26 4.46 13.10
N LYS A 212 11.38 5.18 12.97
CA LYS A 212 11.75 5.77 11.68
C LYS A 212 12.12 4.67 10.68
N ALA A 213 11.59 4.73 9.47
CA ALA A 213 12.13 4.01 8.33
C ALA A 213 13.40 4.75 7.85
N GLU A 214 14.56 4.36 8.35
CA GLU A 214 15.88 4.83 7.92
C GLU A 214 16.57 3.80 7.01
#